data_AF-A0A6L4ZTC5-F1
#
_entry.id   AF-A0A6L4ZTC5-F1
#
_cell.length_a   1.000
_cell.length_b   1.000
_cell.length_c   1.000
_cell.angle_alpha   90.00
_cell.angle_beta   90.00
_cell.angle_gamma   90.00
#
_symmetry.space_group_name_H-M   'P 1'
#
loop_
_entity.id
_entity.type
_entity.pdbx_description
1 polymer ?
#
loop_
_entity_poly.entity_id
_entity_poly.type
_entity_poly.pdbx_seq_one_letter_code
_entity_poly.pdbx_strand_id
1 'polypeptide(L)'
;MAKKKNKSIEFDGIKVFDPEEENVDFPSICKFIRKTFNVTQQEMSLKLQISSSAYAYWESGDRVPKSWQCFRLRDLYEAAKQLAAKQQFATEQTSDHSSPNPQQQAA
;
A
#
# COMPACT_ATOMS: atom_id res chain seq x y z
N MET A 1 0.00 -8.81 -45.35
CA MET A 1 0.39 -8.84 -43.92
C MET A 1 -0.33 -7.71 -43.20
N ALA A 2 -1.42 -8.03 -42.48
CA ALA A 2 -2.22 -7.01 -41.80
C ALA A 2 -1.57 -6.65 -40.45
N LYS A 3 -1.00 -5.45 -40.36
CA LYS A 3 -0.60 -4.84 -39.08
C LYS A 3 -1.87 -4.55 -38.29
N LYS A 4 -2.14 -5.37 -37.26
CA LYS A 4 -3.23 -5.10 -36.30
C LYS A 4 -2.91 -3.78 -35.60
N LYS A 5 -3.76 -2.78 -35.82
CA LYS A 5 -3.68 -1.47 -35.17
C LYS A 5 -4.01 -1.68 -33.69
N ASN A 6 -3.06 -1.44 -32.80
CA ASN A 6 -3.33 -1.38 -31.37
C ASN A 6 -4.18 -0.12 -31.13
N LYS A 7 -5.48 -0.34 -30.92
CA LYS A 7 -6.44 0.70 -30.58
C LYS A 7 -6.22 1.01 -29.10
N SER A 8 -5.64 2.18 -28.81
CA SER A 8 -5.59 2.75 -27.47
C SER A 8 -7.03 2.83 -26.95
N ILE A 9 -7.33 2.08 -25.90
CA ILE A 9 -8.63 2.14 -25.24
C ILE A 9 -8.46 3.12 -24.08
N GLU A 10 -8.84 4.38 -24.30
CA GLU A 10 -9.04 5.33 -23.23
C GLU A 10 -10.29 4.91 -22.45
N PHE A 11 -10.10 4.50 -21.19
CA PHE A 11 -11.19 4.34 -20.22
C PHE A 11 -11.04 5.42 -19.15
N ASP A 12 -11.86 6.44 -19.27
CA ASP A 12 -12.33 7.31 -18.20
C ASP A 12 -11.27 7.98 -17.30
N GLY A 13 -10.20 8.52 -17.90
CA GLY A 13 -9.29 9.45 -17.21
C GLY A 13 -8.49 8.88 -16.03
N ILE A 14 -8.63 7.61 -15.72
CA ILE A 14 -7.81 6.91 -14.73
C ILE A 14 -6.55 6.50 -15.47
N LYS A 15 -5.39 7.13 -15.19
CA LYS A 15 -4.07 6.59 -15.56
C LYS A 15 -4.11 5.13 -15.18
N VAL A 16 -4.21 4.18 -16.09
CA VAL A 16 -4.26 2.75 -15.77
C VAL A 16 -2.86 2.33 -15.33
N PHE A 17 -2.78 1.30 -14.49
CA PHE A 17 -1.52 0.70 -14.09
C PHE A 17 -0.73 0.40 -15.36
N ASP A 18 0.45 0.99 -15.49
CA ASP A 18 1.23 0.93 -16.73
C ASP A 18 1.57 -0.54 -16.99
N PRO A 19 1.06 -1.17 -18.06
CA PRO A 19 1.31 -2.58 -18.34
C PRO A 19 2.76 -2.86 -18.73
N GLU A 20 3.62 -1.83 -18.78
CA GLU A 20 5.06 -1.91 -19.09
C GLU A 20 5.98 -2.01 -17.85
N GLU A 21 5.47 -1.94 -16.61
CA GLU A 21 6.30 -2.22 -15.42
C GLU A 21 6.48 -3.75 -15.24
N GLU A 22 7.58 -4.26 -15.78
CA GLU A 22 7.86 -5.69 -16.01
C GLU A 22 8.06 -6.55 -14.73
N ASN A 23 7.79 -6.06 -13.51
CA ASN A 23 7.88 -6.89 -12.30
C ASN A 23 7.08 -6.31 -11.11
N VAL A 24 5.78 -6.58 -11.08
CA VAL A 24 4.90 -6.18 -9.98
C VAL A 24 5.00 -7.17 -8.81
N ASP A 25 5.62 -6.75 -7.72
CA ASP A 25 5.70 -7.54 -6.48
C ASP A 25 4.45 -7.36 -5.59
N PHE A 26 3.39 -8.11 -5.93
CA PHE A 26 2.13 -8.11 -5.17
C PHE A 26 2.30 -8.46 -3.67
N PRO A 27 3.13 -9.45 -3.27
CA PRO A 27 3.45 -9.69 -1.87
C PRO A 27 3.90 -8.45 -1.12
N SER A 28 4.88 -7.72 -1.67
CA SER A 28 5.42 -6.52 -1.03
C SER A 28 4.39 -5.39 -1.00
N ILE A 29 3.64 -5.20 -2.07
CA ILE A 29 2.55 -4.20 -2.13
C ILE A 29 1.50 -4.49 -1.05
N CYS A 30 1.04 -5.74 -0.92
CA CYS A 30 0.04 -6.11 0.08
C CYS A 30 0.56 -5.86 1.51
N LYS A 31 1.81 -6.27 1.81
CA LYS A 31 2.46 -6.04 3.10
C LYS A 31 2.56 -4.55 3.42
N PHE A 32 2.98 -3.75 2.45
CA PHE A 32 3.11 -2.30 2.59
C PHE A 32 1.78 -1.67 2.97
N ILE A 33 0.75 -1.87 2.14
CA ILE A 33 -0.60 -1.34 2.37
C ILE A 33 -1.10 -1.72 3.77
N ARG A 34 -1.00 -3.00 4.14
CA ARG A 34 -1.47 -3.52 5.43
C ARG A 34 -0.79 -2.85 6.61
N LYS A 35 0.54 -2.73 6.56
CA LYS A 35 1.34 -2.10 7.62
C LYS A 35 1.05 -0.60 7.72
N THR A 36 0.91 0.09 6.60
CA THR A 36 0.64 1.52 6.57
C THR A 36 -0.73 1.86 7.17
N PHE A 37 -1.74 1.02 6.93
CA PHE A 37 -3.06 1.17 7.55
C PHE A 37 -3.16 0.56 8.96
N ASN A 38 -2.10 -0.09 9.45
CA ASN A 38 -2.05 -0.77 10.74
C ASN A 38 -3.23 -1.74 10.97
N VAL A 39 -3.51 -2.58 9.97
CA VAL A 39 -4.58 -3.60 10.03
C VAL A 39 -4.03 -5.02 9.92
N THR A 40 -4.82 -5.99 10.34
CA THR A 40 -4.55 -7.42 10.17
C THR A 40 -4.89 -7.91 8.75
N GLN A 41 -4.42 -9.10 8.39
CA GLN A 41 -4.78 -9.75 7.11
C GLN A 41 -6.29 -9.99 6.99
N GLN A 42 -6.93 -10.36 8.10
CA GLN A 42 -8.37 -10.58 8.16
C GLN A 42 -9.14 -9.28 7.91
N GLU A 43 -8.80 -8.21 8.61
CA GLU A 43 -9.44 -6.90 8.41
C GLU A 43 -9.24 -6.36 6.99
N MET A 44 -8.04 -6.55 6.42
CA MET A 44 -7.79 -6.16 5.04
C MET A 44 -8.64 -6.96 4.06
N SER A 45 -8.78 -8.28 4.26
CA SER A 45 -9.63 -9.12 3.42
C SER A 45 -11.10 -8.70 3.47
N LEU A 46 -11.60 -8.31 4.66
CA LEU A 46 -12.96 -7.79 4.84
C LEU A 46 -13.15 -6.46 4.09
N LYS A 47 -12.17 -5.54 4.18
CA LYS A 47 -12.20 -4.26 3.46
C LYS A 47 -12.18 -4.44 1.94
N LEU A 48 -11.43 -5.43 1.46
CA LEU A 48 -11.33 -5.79 0.04
C LEU A 48 -12.50 -6.67 -0.45
N GLN A 49 -13.39 -7.12 0.45
CA GLN A 49 -14.48 -8.04 0.16
C GLN A 49 -14.02 -9.34 -0.52
N ILE A 50 -12.91 -9.89 -0.03
CA ILE A 50 -12.35 -11.17 -0.48
C ILE A 50 -12.21 -12.13 0.70
N SER A 51 -12.06 -13.43 0.41
CA SER A 51 -11.76 -14.39 1.46
C SER A 51 -10.40 -14.10 2.10
N SER A 52 -10.28 -14.31 3.42
CA SER A 52 -9.01 -14.20 4.14
C SER A 52 -7.88 -15.03 3.50
N SER A 53 -8.17 -16.26 3.06
CA SER A 53 -7.19 -17.11 2.36
C SER A 53 -6.69 -16.49 1.06
N ALA A 54 -7.56 -15.81 0.29
CA ALA A 54 -7.13 -15.14 -0.94
C ALA A 54 -6.12 -14.03 -0.65
N TYR A 55 -6.37 -13.21 0.38
CA TYR A 55 -5.43 -12.17 0.77
C TYR A 55 -4.11 -12.77 1.29
N ALA A 56 -4.17 -13.84 2.09
CA ALA A 56 -2.98 -14.54 2.56
C ALA A 56 -2.11 -15.06 1.40
N TYR A 57 -2.73 -15.67 0.38
CA TYR A 57 -2.01 -16.13 -0.81
C TYR A 57 -1.40 -14.99 -1.66
N TRP A 58 -2.00 -13.80 -1.64
CA TRP A 58 -1.40 -12.63 -2.28
C TRP A 58 -0.19 -12.13 -1.51
N GLU A 59 -0.27 -12.11 -0.17
CA GLU A 59 0.83 -11.66 0.69
C GLU A 59 2.01 -12.66 0.73
N SER A 60 1.75 -13.95 0.51
CA SER A 60 2.78 -14.99 0.38
C SER A 60 3.36 -15.11 -1.04
N GLY A 61 2.63 -14.68 -2.06
CA GLY A 61 3.01 -14.80 -3.47
C GLY A 61 2.55 -16.09 -4.13
N ASP A 62 1.81 -16.95 -3.42
CA ASP A 62 1.25 -18.19 -3.97
C ASP A 62 0.15 -17.93 -5.00
N ARG A 63 -0.46 -16.74 -4.96
CA ARG A 63 -1.52 -16.34 -5.90
C ARG A 63 -1.40 -14.87 -6.26
N VAL A 64 -1.70 -14.56 -7.52
CA VAL A 64 -1.79 -13.20 -8.04
C VAL A 64 -3.24 -12.70 -8.03
N PRO A 65 -3.52 -11.43 -7.72
CA PRO A 65 -4.86 -10.85 -7.83
C PRO A 65 -5.38 -10.86 -9.27
N LYS A 66 -6.70 -10.95 -9.45
CA LYS A 66 -7.35 -10.80 -10.77
C LYS A 66 -7.36 -9.32 -11.20
N SER A 67 -7.57 -9.06 -12.49
CA SER A 67 -7.55 -7.72 -13.08
C SER A 67 -8.36 -6.68 -12.29
N TRP A 68 -9.61 -6.99 -11.93
CA TRP A 68 -10.46 -6.06 -11.15
C TRP A 68 -9.95 -5.82 -9.71
N GLN A 69 -9.24 -6.79 -9.13
CA GLN A 69 -8.64 -6.70 -7.79
C GLN A 69 -7.37 -5.85 -7.82
N CYS A 70 -6.63 -5.89 -8.92
CA CYS A 70 -5.46 -5.02 -9.12
C CYS A 70 -5.84 -3.53 -9.07
N PHE A 71 -7.00 -3.13 -9.64
CA PHE A 71 -7.47 -1.75 -9.53
C PHE A 71 -7.69 -1.33 -8.07
N ARG A 72 -8.37 -2.16 -7.26
CA ARG A 72 -8.58 -1.85 -5.84
C ARG A 72 -7.27 -1.82 -5.05
N LEU A 73 -6.35 -2.74 -5.32
CA LEU A 73 -5.04 -2.75 -4.67
C LEU A 73 -4.24 -1.49 -5.02
N ARG A 74 -4.35 -1.02 -6.25
CA ARG A 74 -3.68 0.21 -6.67
C ARG A 74 -4.23 1.44 -5.98
N ASP A 75 -5.55 1.58 -5.88
CA ASP A 75 -6.16 2.70 -5.16
C ASP A 75 -5.71 2.71 -3.68
N LEU A 76 -5.67 1.53 -3.06
CA LEU A 76 -5.15 1.38 -1.70
C LEU A 76 -3.65 1.66 -1.60
N TYR A 77 -2.86 1.30 -2.61
CA TYR A 77 -1.43 1.56 -2.65
C TYR A 77 -1.12 3.06 -2.72
N GLU A 78 -1.83 3.80 -3.57
CA GLU A 78 -1.67 5.25 -3.65
C GLU A 78 -2.13 5.95 -2.36
N ALA A 79 -3.24 5.51 -1.78
CA ALA A 79 -3.70 6.02 -0.48
C ALA A 79 -2.67 5.73 0.64
N ALA A 80 -2.09 4.52 0.65
CA ALA A 80 -1.05 4.14 1.60
C ALA A 80 0.21 5.00 1.43
N LYS A 81 0.68 5.25 0.20
CA LYS A 81 1.82 6.15 -0.08
C LYS A 81 1.58 7.55 0.47
N GLN A 82 0.39 8.11 0.25
CA GLN A 82 0.04 9.43 0.78
C GLN A 82 0.01 9.46 2.31
N LEU A 83 -0.52 8.40 2.95
CA LEU A 83 -0.56 8.29 4.40
C LEU A 83 0.85 8.16 4.99
N ALA A 84 1.71 7.33 4.39
CA ALA A 84 3.10 7.16 4.79
C ALA A 84 3.88 8.47 4.68
N ALA A 85 3.68 9.24 3.60
CA ALA A 85 4.31 10.55 3.42
C ALA A 85 3.88 11.56 4.51
N LYS A 86 2.61 11.53 4.94
CA LYS A 86 2.10 12.42 6.01
C LYS A 86 2.68 12.08 7.38
N GLN A 87 2.97 10.81 7.66
CA GLN A 87 3.52 10.37 8.95
C GLN A 87 4.97 10.84 9.16
N GLN A 88 5.73 11.06 8.08
CA GLN A 88 7.11 11.54 8.14
C GLN A 88 7.23 12.99 8.63
N PHE A 89 6.21 13.82 8.42
CA PHE A 89 6.20 15.21 8.93
C PHE A 89 5.84 15.31 10.42
N ALA A 90 5.24 14.26 11.01
CA ALA A 90 4.80 14.29 12.41
C ALA A 90 5.90 13.92 13.41
N THR A 91 6.99 13.29 12.98
CA THR A 91 8.10 12.84 13.85
C THR A 91 9.18 13.89 14.10
N GLU A 92 9.21 14.99 13.34
CA GLU A 92 10.24 16.04 13.46
C GLU A 92 9.86 17.18 14.43
N GLN A 93 8.67 17.16 15.06
CA GLN A 93 8.24 18.22 16.00
C GLN A 93 8.19 17.79 17.48
N THR A 94 8.89 16.72 17.88
CA THR A 94 9.08 16.37 19.31
C THR A 94 10.54 16.31 19.76
N SER A 95 11.47 16.80 18.93
CA SER A 95 12.89 16.90 19.30
C SER A 95 13.32 18.31 19.66
N ASP A 96 12.52 19.05 20.42
CA ASP A 96 13.05 20.21 21.15
C ASP A 96 12.35 20.39 22.51
N HIS A 97 13.18 20.47 23.56
CA HIS A 97 12.86 20.77 24.97
C HIS A 97 12.22 19.70 25.87
N SER A 98 13.04 18.75 26.35
CA SER A 98 13.20 18.54 27.82
C SER A 98 14.41 17.66 28.18
N SER A 99 15.58 18.26 28.10
CA SER A 99 16.60 18.16 29.17
C SER A 99 17.37 19.47 29.11
N PRO A 100 17.50 20.19 30.24
CA PRO A 100 18.14 19.71 31.47
C PRO A 100 17.22 19.92 32.71
N ASN A 101 17.47 19.42 33.91
CA ASN A 101 18.70 19.47 34.71
C ASN A 101 18.48 18.61 36.00
N PRO A 102 19.55 18.30 36.77
CA PRO A 102 19.64 17.29 37.80
C PRO A 102 19.27 17.82 39.20
N GLN A 103 19.32 16.90 40.16
CA GLN A 103 19.13 17.04 41.62
C GLN A 103 17.69 16.81 42.11
N GLN A 104 17.62 16.13 43.27
CA GLN A 104 16.46 15.65 44.06
C GLN A 104 16.19 14.15 43.82
N GLN A 105 16.29 13.20 44.76
CA GLN A 105 16.48 13.10 46.21
C GLN A 105 17.16 11.71 46.44
N ALA A 106 17.98 11.45 47.46
CA ALA A 106 17.58 11.15 48.84
C ALA A 106 18.90 10.94 49.63
N ALA A 107 19.13 11.66 50.72
CA ALA A 107 18.86 11.24 52.11
C ALA A 107 19.86 10.19 52.62
#